data_AF-A0A9C8JF82-F1
#
_entry.id   AF-A0A9C8JF82-F1
#
_cell.length_a   1.000
_cell.length_b   1.000
_cell.length_c   1.000
_cell.angle_alpha   90.00
_cell.angle_beta   90.00
_cell.angle_gamma   90.00
#
_symmetry.space_group_name_H-M   'P 1'
#
loop_
_entity.id
_entity.type
_entity.pdbx_description
1 polymer ?
#
loop_
_entity_poly.entity_id
_entity_poly.type
_entity_poly.pdbx_seq_one_letter_code
_entity_poly.pdbx_strand_id
1 'polypeptide(L)'
;MRVKVPFGNRELIGIIVNIQQTHEENKTSKLKTIIEAIDQQPIFEADLLSLTQWLSDYYHHPIGDCFQTVLPKKIRLGGSAELETETYWQLSGDKNEFKLGKKQQQLFTLLKDHPEGISQKVIYQHIGQCRTSLLGLE
;
A
#
# COMPACT_ATOMS: atom_id res chain seq x y z
N MET A 1 1.71 -6.10 12.84
CA MET A 1 2.58 -4.94 12.55
C MET A 1 3.99 -5.45 12.22
N ARG A 2 4.59 -4.97 11.12
CA ARG A 2 5.97 -5.28 10.75
C ARG A 2 6.93 -4.29 11.42
N VAL A 3 8.10 -4.80 11.81
CA VAL A 3 9.16 -4.02 12.44
C VAL A 3 10.52 -4.38 11.87
N LYS A 4 11.43 -3.40 11.83
CA LYS A 4 12.83 -3.62 11.52
C LYS A 4 13.60 -3.86 12.82
N VAL A 5 14.37 -4.94 12.88
CA VAL A 5 15.09 -5.36 14.09
C VAL A 5 16.52 -5.80 13.78
N PRO A 6 17.47 -5.61 14.71
CA PRO A 6 18.82 -6.13 14.57
C PRO A 6 18.85 -7.63 14.89
N PHE A 7 19.39 -8.43 13.97
CA PHE A 7 19.49 -9.89 14.13
C PHE A 7 20.89 -10.39 13.73
N GLY A 8 21.73 -10.68 14.72
CA GLY A 8 23.16 -10.90 14.48
C GLY A 8 23.81 -9.64 13.89
N ASN A 9 24.48 -9.79 12.74
CA ASN A 9 25.14 -8.72 11.99
C ASN A 9 24.28 -8.12 10.86
N ARG A 10 22.99 -8.46 10.80
CA ARG A 10 22.06 -8.00 9.76
C ARG A 10 20.82 -7.37 10.37
N GLU A 11 20.14 -6.56 9.58
CA GLU A 11 18.80 -6.06 9.89
C GLU A 11 17.77 -6.92 9.16
N LEU A 12 16.69 -7.27 9.84
CA LEU A 12 15.60 -8.07 9.29
C LEU A 12 14.26 -7.42 9.58
N ILE A 13 13.27 -7.82 8.78
CA ILE A 13 11.88 -7.49 9.01
C ILE A 13 11.25 -8.61 9.83
N GLY A 14 10.80 -8.27 11.03
CA GLY A 14 10.04 -9.12 11.91
C GLY A 14 8.55 -8.77 11.90
N ILE A 15 7.72 -9.69 12.38
CA ILE A 15 6.29 -9.49 12.57
C ILE A 15 6.02 -9.64 14.07
N ILE A 16 5.34 -8.65 14.65
CA ILE A 16 4.89 -8.73 16.04
C ILE A 16 3.67 -9.65 16.10
N VAL A 17 3.80 -10.75 16.84
CA VAL A 17 2.72 -11.74 17.06
C VAL A 17 2.02 -11.56 18.40
N ASN A 18 2.71 -11.02 19.40
CA ASN A 18 2.18 -10.76 20.73
C ASN A 18 2.99 -9.62 21.38
N ILE A 19 2.35 -8.85 22.25
CA ILE A 19 2.96 -7.79 23.04
C ILE A 19 2.62 -8.05 24.50
N GLN A 20 3.67 -8.13 25.34
CA GLN A 20 3.51 -8.31 26.77
C GLN A 20 4.27 -7.22 27.51
N GLN A 21 3.59 -6.53 28.43
CA GLN A 21 4.22 -5.57 29.32
C GLN A 21 4.85 -6.30 30.51
N THR A 22 6.08 -5.93 30.88
CA THR A 22 6.79 -6.46 32.04
C THR A 22 7.53 -5.34 32.75
N HIS A 23 7.58 -5.42 34.08
CA HIS A 23 8.31 -4.48 34.95
C HIS A 23 9.63 -5.06 35.46
N GLU A 24 9.96 -6.30 35.09
CA GLU A 24 11.19 -6.95 35.50
C GLU A 24 12.35 -6.56 34.59
N GLU A 25 13.13 -5.54 34.99
CA GLU A 25 14.28 -5.03 34.22
C GLU A 25 15.32 -6.12 33.87
N ASN A 26 15.48 -7.12 34.75
CA ASN A 26 16.38 -8.25 34.51
C ASN A 26 15.98 -9.08 33.28
N LYS A 27 14.70 -9.11 32.91
CA LYS A 27 14.19 -9.83 31.72
C LYS A 27 14.39 -9.04 30.43
N THR A 28 14.52 -7.71 30.49
CA THR A 28 14.60 -6.85 29.30
C THR A 28 16.01 -6.34 29.00
N SER A 29 16.93 -6.36 29.97
CA SER A 29 18.27 -5.76 29.84
C SER A 29 19.12 -6.29 28.67
N LYS A 30 18.91 -7.55 28.25
CA LYS A 30 19.64 -8.16 27.12
C LYS A 30 18.92 -8.04 25.78
N LEU A 31 17.69 -7.52 25.77
CA LEU A 31 16.90 -7.39 24.54
C LEU A 31 17.42 -6.22 23.73
N LYS A 32 17.58 -6.43 22.43
CA LYS A 32 17.86 -5.35 21.49
C LYS A 32 16.57 -4.57 21.22
N THR A 33 16.70 -3.26 20.98
CA THR A 33 15.59 -2.39 20.62
C THR A 33 15.11 -2.63 19.19
N ILE A 34 13.83 -2.34 18.95
CA ILE A 34 13.27 -2.25 17.60
C ILE A 34 13.85 -1.00 16.94
N ILE A 35 14.32 -1.12 15.69
CA ILE A 35 14.90 -0.01 14.93
C ILE A 35 13.79 0.88 14.39
N GLU A 36 12.75 0.27 13.83
CA GLU A 36 11.68 0.99 13.13
C GLU A 36 10.38 0.19 13.16
N ALA A 37 9.26 0.86 13.39
CA ALA A 37 7.93 0.32 13.09
C ALA A 37 7.59 0.66 11.63
N ILE A 38 7.49 -0.35 10.77
CA ILE A 38 7.28 -0.18 9.33
C ILE A 38 5.84 0.18 9.03
N ASP A 39 4.90 -0.41 9.78
CA ASP A 39 3.48 -0.15 9.63
C ASP A 39 2.96 0.72 10.77
N GLN A 40 2.10 1.68 10.44
CA GLN A 40 1.33 2.45 11.43
C GLN A 40 0.10 1.68 11.93
N GLN A 41 -0.38 0.71 11.14
CA GLN A 41 -1.51 -0.14 11.47
C GLN A 41 -1.18 -1.61 11.17
N PRO A 42 -1.84 -2.58 11.83
CA PRO A 42 -1.64 -3.99 11.50
C PRO A 42 -2.01 -4.28 10.03
N ILE A 43 -1.05 -4.79 9.26
CA ILE A 43 -1.30 -5.30 7.90
C ILE A 43 -1.99 -6.68 7.87
N PHE A 44 -2.06 -7.34 9.03
CA PHE A 44 -2.74 -8.61 9.20
C PHE A 44 -4.06 -8.37 9.92
N GLU A 45 -5.14 -8.85 9.32
CA GLU A 45 -6.38 -9.06 10.04
C GLU A 45 -6.19 -10.14 11.11
N ALA A 46 -6.99 -10.08 12.19
CA ALA A 46 -6.87 -11.00 13.31
C ALA A 46 -7.02 -12.47 12.87
N ASP A 47 -8.00 -12.75 12.01
CA ASP A 47 -8.28 -14.10 11.52
C ASP A 47 -7.10 -14.67 10.71
N LEU A 48 -6.45 -13.85 9.89
CA LEU A 48 -5.28 -14.27 9.12
C LEU A 48 -4.07 -14.56 10.02
N LEU A 49 -3.90 -13.78 11.09
CA LEU A 49 -2.85 -14.00 12.08
C LEU A 49 -3.09 -15.32 12.85
N SER A 50 -4.33 -15.57 13.28
CA SER A 50 -4.73 -16.83 13.93
C SER A 50 -4.59 -18.03 12.99
N LEU A 51 -4.99 -17.91 11.73
CA LEU A 51 -4.80 -18.96 10.72
C LEU A 51 -3.31 -19.27 10.51
N THR A 52 -2.46 -18.23 10.45
CA THR A 52 -1.02 -18.41 10.26
C THR A 52 -0.37 -19.11 11.46
N GLN A 53 -0.80 -18.78 12.67
CA GLN A 53 -0.37 -19.48 13.89
C GLN A 53 -0.82 -20.94 13.87
N TRP A 54 -2.10 -21.19 13.56
CA TRP A 54 -2.63 -22.54 13.42
C TRP A 54 -1.87 -23.37 12.38
N LEU A 55 -1.52 -22.79 11.22
CA LEU A 55 -0.72 -23.46 10.18
C LEU A 55 0.64 -23.90 10.73
N SER A 56 1.31 -23.02 11.48
CA SER A 56 2.60 -23.32 12.11
C SER A 56 2.49 -24.43 13.14
N ASP A 57 1.49 -24.36 14.02
CA ASP A 57 1.26 -25.33 15.08
C ASP A 57 0.86 -26.70 14.53
N TYR A 58 -0.05 -26.73 13.56
CA TYR A 58 -0.58 -27.98 12.98
C TYR A 58 0.45 -28.69 12.10
N TYR A 59 1.10 -27.95 11.19
CA TYR A 59 2.09 -28.53 10.27
C TYR A 59 3.52 -28.54 10.83
N HIS A 60 3.71 -28.10 12.08
CA HIS A 60 5.02 -28.02 12.73
C HIS A 60 6.06 -27.24 11.90
N HIS A 61 5.61 -26.26 11.12
CA HIS A 61 6.47 -25.45 10.27
C HIS A 61 6.87 -24.19 11.04
N PRO A 62 8.10 -23.66 10.90
CA PRO A 62 8.48 -22.39 11.53
C PRO A 62 7.49 -21.26 11.24
N ILE A 63 7.03 -20.60 12.30
CA ILE A 63 6.03 -19.51 12.21
C ILE A 63 6.49 -18.37 11.29
N GLY A 64 7.79 -18.06 11.31
CA GLY A 64 8.38 -17.03 10.46
C GLY A 64 8.19 -17.33 8.98
N ASP A 65 8.36 -18.58 8.57
CA ASP A 65 8.20 -19.00 7.17
C ASP A 65 6.72 -19.06 6.76
N CYS A 66 5.84 -19.41 7.69
CA CYS A 66 4.39 -19.33 7.48
C CYS A 66 3.98 -17.89 7.12
N PHE A 67 4.42 -16.90 7.90
CA PHE A 67 4.18 -15.49 7.59
C PHE A 67 4.81 -15.05 6.27
N GLN A 68 6.01 -15.54 5.93
CA GLN A 68 6.64 -15.22 4.65
C GLN A 68 5.88 -15.79 3.45
N THR A 69 5.10 -16.86 3.65
CA THR A 69 4.27 -17.50 2.63
C THR A 69 2.96 -16.75 2.42
N VAL A 70 2.37 -16.23 3.50
CA VAL A 70 1.12 -15.46 3.47
C VAL A 70 1.32 -14.07 2.84
N LEU A 71 2.52 -13.47 2.98
CA LEU A 71 2.79 -12.11 2.49
C LEU A 71 3.36 -12.06 1.06
N PRO A 72 2.83 -11.18 0.19
CA PRO A 72 3.47 -10.85 -1.07
C PRO A 72 4.91 -10.36 -0.88
N LYS A 73 5.79 -10.66 -1.84
CA LYS A 73 7.23 -10.35 -1.75
C LYS A 73 7.52 -8.87 -1.44
N LYS A 74 6.80 -7.92 -2.05
CA LYS A 74 6.96 -6.47 -1.82
C LYS A 74 6.74 -6.12 -0.34
N ILE A 75 5.68 -6.68 0.26
CA ILE A 75 5.30 -6.47 1.66
C ILE A 75 6.29 -7.20 2.57
N ARG A 76 6.71 -8.42 2.24
CA ARG A 76 7.74 -9.14 3.01
C ARG A 76 9.05 -8.37 3.13
N LEU A 77 9.40 -7.58 2.12
CA LEU A 77 10.60 -6.74 2.09
C LEU A 77 10.40 -5.33 2.69
N GLY A 78 9.26 -5.07 3.34
CA GLY A 78 9.00 -3.80 4.02
C GLY A 78 8.41 -2.72 3.12
N GLY A 79 8.02 -3.05 1.89
CA GLY A 79 7.30 -2.14 1.02
C GLY A 79 5.89 -1.81 1.53
N SER A 80 5.31 -0.74 1.00
CA SER A 80 3.94 -0.35 1.32
C SER A 80 2.94 -1.45 0.99
N ALA A 81 1.98 -1.65 1.88
CA ALA A 81 0.81 -2.50 1.67
C ALA A 81 -0.33 -1.75 0.96
N GLU A 82 -0.19 -0.44 0.77
CA GLU A 82 -1.17 0.36 0.04
C GLU A 82 -1.13 0.00 -1.45
N LEU A 83 -2.31 -0.17 -2.02
CA LEU A 83 -2.45 -0.39 -3.45
C LEU A 83 -2.08 0.90 -4.18
N GLU A 84 -1.24 0.78 -5.20
CA GLU A 84 -0.99 1.87 -6.13
C GLU A 84 -2.25 2.07 -6.96
N THR A 85 -3.05 3.07 -6.60
CA THR A 85 -4.23 3.46 -7.36
C THR A 85 -3.86 4.47 -8.43
N GLU A 86 -4.47 4.38 -9.60
CA GLU A 86 -4.36 5.38 -10.64
C GLU A 86 -5.73 6.05 -10.84
N THR A 87 -5.74 7.38 -10.93
CA THR A 87 -6.96 8.13 -11.20
C THR A 87 -7.34 7.97 -12.67
N TYR A 88 -8.57 7.51 -12.92
CA TYR A 88 -9.17 7.46 -14.24
C TYR A 88 -10.19 8.57 -14.41
N TRP A 89 -10.19 9.18 -15.58
CA TRP A 89 -11.12 10.25 -15.96
C TRP A 89 -12.05 9.72 -17.04
N GLN A 90 -13.34 9.96 -16.89
CA GLN A 90 -14.38 9.61 -17.84
C GLN A 90 -15.37 10.77 -17.96
N LEU A 91 -15.94 10.96 -19.15
CA LEU A 91 -17.02 11.95 -19.32
C LEU A 91 -18.30 11.47 -18.65
N SER A 92 -18.77 12.23 -17.66
CA SER A 92 -20.07 12.02 -17.03
C SER A 92 -21.12 12.87 -17.76
N GLY A 93 -21.69 12.31 -18.82
CA GLY A 93 -22.78 12.90 -19.61
C GLY A 93 -22.37 13.85 -20.74
N ASP A 94 -23.32 14.11 -21.64
CA ASP A 94 -23.19 15.03 -22.77
C ASP A 94 -23.75 16.40 -22.36
N LYS A 95 -22.93 17.29 -21.79
CA LYS A 95 -23.33 18.71 -21.61
C LYS A 95 -22.26 19.68 -22.10
N ASN A 96 -22.43 20.05 -23.36
CA ASN A 96 -21.85 21.21 -24.01
C ASN A 96 -22.66 22.47 -23.67
N GLU A 97 -22.18 23.31 -22.74
CA GLU A 97 -22.66 24.70 -22.63
C GLU A 97 -21.62 25.67 -22.06
N PHE A 98 -20.37 25.23 -21.88
CA PHE A 98 -19.28 26.08 -21.37
C PHE A 98 -18.30 26.45 -22.49
N LYS A 99 -17.83 27.71 -22.50
CA LYS A 99 -16.68 28.14 -23.32
C LYS A 99 -15.41 27.47 -22.76
N LEU A 100 -15.10 26.30 -23.27
CA LEU A 100 -13.91 25.54 -22.92
C LEU A 100 -12.65 26.22 -23.47
N GLY A 101 -11.61 26.35 -22.64
CA GLY A 101 -10.29 26.76 -23.11
C GLY A 101 -9.65 25.71 -24.03
N LYS A 102 -8.62 26.08 -24.81
CA LYS A 102 -7.98 25.16 -25.79
C LYS A 102 -7.57 23.81 -25.21
N LYS A 103 -6.99 23.80 -24.00
CA LYS A 103 -6.60 22.56 -23.30
C LYS A 103 -7.80 21.73 -22.82
N GLN A 104 -8.88 22.38 -22.40
CA GLN A 104 -10.10 21.69 -21.98
C GLN A 104 -10.82 21.05 -23.17
N GLN A 105 -10.80 21.70 -24.34
CA GLN A 105 -11.30 21.11 -25.58
C GLN A 105 -10.52 19.86 -25.99
N GLN A 106 -9.18 19.92 -25.90
CA GLN A 106 -8.33 18.74 -26.17
C GLN A 106 -8.62 17.59 -25.21
N LEU A 107 -8.80 17.89 -23.91
CA LEU A 107 -9.20 16.90 -22.91
C LEU A 107 -10.57 16.29 -23.23
N PHE A 108 -11.55 17.12 -23.57
CA PHE A 108 -12.90 16.67 -23.91
C PHE A 108 -12.90 15.76 -25.14
N THR A 109 -12.18 16.12 -26.21
CA THR A 109 -12.02 15.26 -27.39
C THR A 109 -11.37 13.93 -27.02
N LEU A 110 -10.26 13.96 -26.25
CA LEU A 110 -9.56 12.75 -25.84
C LEU A 110 -10.44 11.83 -24.99
N LEU A 111 -11.22 12.38 -24.05
CA LEU A 111 -12.14 11.59 -23.23
C LEU A 111 -13.34 11.07 -24.03
N LYS A 112 -13.77 11.78 -25.08
CA LYS A 112 -14.83 11.32 -25.98
C LYS A 112 -14.38 10.12 -26.84
N ASP A 113 -13.11 10.11 -27.24
CA ASP A 113 -12.51 9.00 -27.98
C ASP A 113 -12.27 7.75 -27.08
N HIS A 114 -12.30 7.92 -25.75
CA HIS A 114 -12.09 6.87 -24.75
C HIS A 114 -13.26 6.75 -23.76
N PRO A 115 -14.40 6.15 -24.16
CA PRO A 115 -15.60 6.08 -23.33
C PRO A 115 -15.46 5.19 -22.09
N GLU A 116 -14.51 4.25 -22.08
CA GLU A 116 -14.17 3.39 -20.92
C GLU A 116 -13.42 4.16 -19.81
N GLY A 117 -13.05 5.42 -20.07
CA GLY A 117 -12.19 6.23 -19.23
C GLY A 117 -10.70 6.05 -19.56
N ILE A 118 -9.92 7.05 -19.20
CA ILE A 118 -8.47 7.10 -19.46
C ILE A 118 -7.71 7.50 -18.21
N SER A 119 -6.53 6.92 -18.03
CA SER A 119 -5.71 7.20 -16.86
C SER A 119 -5.12 8.61 -16.90
N GLN A 120 -5.00 9.24 -15.73
CA GLN A 120 -4.43 10.58 -15.60
C GLN A 120 -2.98 10.65 -16.13
N LYS A 121 -2.21 9.56 -16.01
CA LYS A 121 -0.84 9.47 -16.53
C LYS A 121 -0.82 9.52 -18.06
N VAL A 122 -1.74 8.81 -18.73
CA VAL A 122 -1.84 8.81 -20.20
C VAL A 122 -2.29 10.18 -20.71
N ILE A 123 -3.20 10.84 -20.00
CA ILE A 123 -3.59 12.23 -20.31
C ILE A 123 -2.38 13.16 -20.27
N TYR A 124 -1.55 13.07 -19.22
CA TYR A 124 -0.37 13.91 -19.08
C TYR A 124 0.69 13.64 -20.15
N GLN A 125 0.77 12.40 -20.67
CA GLN A 125 1.66 12.09 -21.80
C GLN A 125 1.18 12.71 -23.11
N HIS A 126 -0.13 12.78 -23.35
CA HIS A 126 -0.70 13.29 -24.60
C HIS A 126 -0.82 14.82 -24.63
N ILE A 127 -1.29 15.44 -23.54
CA ILE A 127 -1.66 16.87 -23.50
C ILE A 127 -0.68 17.68 -22.62
N GLY A 128 0.22 17.00 -21.89
CA GLY A 128 1.11 17.62 -20.91
C GLY A 128 0.44 17.84 -19.55
N GLN A 129 1.12 18.50 -18.61
CA GLN A 129 0.53 18.80 -17.30
C GLN A 129 -0.72 19.69 -17.43
N CYS A 130 -1.87 19.12 -17.10
CA CYS A 130 -3.19 19.76 -17.26
C CYS A 130 -4.10 19.58 -16.03
N ARG A 131 -3.52 19.49 -14.82
CA ARG A 131 -4.28 19.25 -13.56
C ARG A 131 -5.39 20.30 -13.32
N THR A 132 -5.08 21.58 -13.52
CA THR A 132 -6.04 22.67 -13.32
C THR A 132 -7.17 22.66 -14.33
N SER A 133 -6.89 22.22 -15.57
CA SER A 133 -7.92 22.07 -16.61
C SER A 133 -8.83 20.87 -16.36
N LEU A 134 -8.31 19.78 -15.77
CA LEU A 134 -9.09 18.64 -15.31
C LEU A 134 -10.01 19.02 -14.13
N LEU A 135 -9.47 19.69 -13.11
CA LEU A 135 -10.25 20.16 -11.96
C LEU A 135 -11.31 21.20 -12.35
N GLY A 136 -11.08 21.98 -13.41
CA GLY A 136 -12.08 22.92 -13.93
C GLY A 136 -13.20 22.25 -14.73
N LEU A 137 -13.17 20.93 -14.91
CA LEU A 137 -14.20 20.12 -15.57
C LEU A 137 -14.91 19.15 -14.60
N GLU A 138 -14.43 19.06 -13.36
CA GLU A 138 -15.07 18.34 -12.24
C GLU A 138 -16.18 19.20 -11.62
#